data_AF-A0A9D2TXR9-F1
#
_entry.id   AF-A0A9D2TXR9-F1
#
_cell.length_a   1.000
_cell.length_b   1.000
_cell.length_c   1.000
_cell.angle_alpha   90.00
_cell.angle_beta   90.00
_cell.angle_gamma   90.00
#
_symmetry.space_group_name_H-M   'P 1'
#
loop_
_entity.id
_entity.type
_entity.pdbx_description
1 polymer ?
#
loop_
_entity_poly.entity_id
_entity_poly.type
_entity_poly.pdbx_seq_one_letter_code
_entity_poly.pdbx_strand_id
1 'polypeptide(L)'
;MKMNSAQEKAVRHFKGPMMLLAGPGSGKTATMTRRVENLLENYQVNPGNILVVTFTKAAAREMKDRFERLCEEAGLKADYRRVTFGTFHGVF
;
A
#
# COMPACT_ATOMS: atom_id res chain seq x y z
N MET A 1 3.80 -15.41 0.57
CA MET A 1 5.02 -15.08 -0.20
C MET A 1 6.08 -14.57 0.78
N LYS A 2 7.31 -15.06 0.73
CA LYS A 2 8.39 -14.62 1.62
C LYS A 2 8.98 -13.30 1.09
N MET A 3 8.95 -12.23 1.88
CA MET A 3 9.60 -10.97 1.54
C MET A 3 11.10 -11.05 1.81
N ASN A 4 11.89 -10.29 1.07
CA ASN A 4 13.30 -10.10 1.40
C ASN A 4 13.48 -8.96 2.42
N SER A 5 14.68 -8.84 2.98
CA SER A 5 14.98 -7.84 4.02
C SER A 5 14.75 -6.40 3.58
N ALA A 6 14.99 -6.06 2.30
CA ALA A 6 14.74 -4.73 1.77
C ALA A 6 13.24 -4.42 1.67
N GLN A 7 12.43 -5.38 1.23
CA GLN A 7 10.97 -5.26 1.18
C GLN A 7 10.39 -5.16 2.60
N GLU A 8 10.84 -5.98 3.54
CA GLU A 8 10.43 -5.91 4.94
C GLU A 8 10.74 -4.54 5.57
N LYS A 9 11.93 -4.00 5.29
CA LYS A 9 12.31 -2.65 5.72
C LYS A 9 11.41 -1.58 5.11
N ALA A 10 11.04 -1.73 3.83
CA ALA A 10 10.12 -0.81 3.16
C ALA A 10 8.70 -0.87 3.73
N VAL A 11 8.21 -2.06 4.09
CA VAL A 11 6.90 -2.28 4.74
C VAL A 11 6.86 -1.68 6.14
N ARG A 12 7.90 -1.88 6.94
CA ARG A 12 7.97 -1.44 8.35
C ARG A 12 8.31 0.03 8.53
N HIS A 13 8.72 0.74 7.48
CA HIS A 13 9.07 2.14 7.62
C HIS A 13 7.83 3.00 7.89
N PHE A 14 7.88 3.75 9.00
CA PHE A 14 6.75 4.53 9.50
C PHE A 14 6.94 6.03 9.37
N LYS A 15 8.09 6.55 9.80
CA LYS A 15 8.32 7.99 9.96
C LYS A 15 9.21 8.56 8.86
N GLY A 16 8.83 9.74 8.37
CA GLY A 16 9.59 10.48 7.36
C GLY A 16 9.45 9.91 5.93
N PRO A 17 9.99 10.63 4.94
CA PRO A 17 9.93 10.20 3.55
C PRO A 17 10.78 8.95 3.29
N MET A 18 10.38 8.16 2.28
CA MET A 18 11.13 7.00 1.79
C MET A 18 11.07 6.97 0.26
N MET A 19 12.22 6.69 -0.37
CA MET A 19 12.30 6.34 -1.80
C MET A 19 12.63 4.85 -1.93
N LEU A 20 11.77 4.10 -2.63
CA LEU A 20 11.95 2.68 -2.91
C LEU A 20 12.40 2.48 -4.36
N LEU A 21 13.69 2.25 -4.58
CA LEU A 21 14.24 1.92 -5.90
C LEU A 21 14.03 0.44 -6.19
N ALA A 22 13.40 0.12 -7.32
CA ALA A 22 12.96 -1.23 -7.60
C ALA A 22 12.81 -1.53 -9.10
N GLY A 23 13.52 -2.56 -9.57
CA GLY A 23 13.47 -3.04 -10.97
C GLY A 23 12.15 -3.73 -11.34
N PRO A 24 11.89 -3.97 -12.64
CA PRO A 24 10.74 -4.77 -13.08
C PRO A 24 10.67 -6.13 -12.37
N GLY A 25 9.46 -6.60 -12.06
CA GLY A 25 9.26 -7.90 -11.39
C GLY A 25 9.69 -7.99 -9.92
N SER A 26 10.27 -6.94 -9.32
CA SER A 26 10.80 -6.99 -7.95
C SER A 26 9.75 -6.95 -6.82
N GLY A 27 8.46 -7.07 -7.14
CA GLY A 27 7.38 -7.03 -6.14
C GLY A 27 7.04 -5.64 -5.59
N LYS A 28 7.26 -4.56 -6.36
CA LYS A 28 6.92 -3.16 -5.98
C LYS A 28 5.52 -3.02 -5.42
N THR A 29 4.53 -3.44 -6.20
CA THR A 29 3.11 -3.34 -5.84
C THR A 29 2.81 -4.09 -4.55
N ALA A 30 3.30 -5.32 -4.41
CA ALA A 30 3.09 -6.12 -3.20
C ALA A 30 3.75 -5.49 -1.96
N THR A 31 4.92 -4.87 -2.13
CA THR A 31 5.61 -4.15 -1.05
C THR A 31 4.80 -2.93 -0.62
N MET A 32 4.25 -2.17 -1.57
CA MET A 32 3.45 -0.98 -1.29
C MET A 32 2.11 -1.33 -0.62
N THR A 33 1.38 -2.35 -1.09
CA THR A 33 0.11 -2.75 -0.47
C THR A 33 0.32 -3.29 0.94
N ARG A 34 1.36 -4.10 1.16
CA ARG A 34 1.73 -4.59 2.50
C ARG A 34 2.17 -3.47 3.44
N ARG A 35 2.83 -2.43 2.91
CA ARG A 35 3.15 -1.23 3.69
C ARG A 35 1.88 -0.52 4.16
N VAL A 36 0.90 -0.33 3.29
CA VAL A 36 -0.37 0.31 3.67
C VAL A 36 -1.10 -0.52 4.74
N GLU A 37 -1.20 -1.84 4.55
CA GLU A 37 -1.74 -2.76 5.57
C GLU A 37 -1.01 -2.59 6.91
N ASN A 38 0.33 -2.58 6.91
CA ASN A 38 1.14 -2.41 8.12
C ASN A 38 0.94 -1.03 8.80
N LEU A 39 0.69 0.04 8.04
CA LEU A 39 0.33 1.36 8.58
C LEU A 39 -1.01 1.32 9.32
N LEU A 40 -1.98 0.56 8.82
CA LEU A 40 -3.28 0.39 9.47
C LEU A 40 -3.18 -0.53 10.70
N GLU A 41 -2.52 -1.67 10.55
CA GLU A 41 -2.47 -2.72 11.57
C GLU A 41 -1.56 -2.36 12.74
N ASN A 42 -0.30 -1.98 12.47
CA ASN A 42 0.70 -1.83 13.52
C ASN A 42 0.87 -0.38 13.99
N TYR A 43 0.54 0.58 13.12
CA TYR A 43 0.67 2.00 13.45
C TYR A 43 -0.68 2.72 13.65
N GLN A 44 -1.80 2.01 13.46
CA GLN A 44 -3.15 2.52 13.70
C GLN A 44 -3.42 3.85 12.98
N VAL A 45 -2.80 4.02 11.79
CA VAL A 45 -3.04 5.20 10.95
C VAL A 45 -4.50 5.18 10.50
N ASN A 46 -5.20 6.30 10.65
CA ASN A 46 -6.57 6.40 10.14
C ASN A 46 -6.57 6.14 8.62
N PRO A 47 -7.33 5.16 8.11
CA PRO A 47 -7.36 4.85 6.68
C PRO A 47 -7.68 6.05 5.78
N GLY A 48 -8.54 6.96 6.26
CA GLY A 48 -8.89 8.19 5.52
C GLY A 48 -7.72 9.18 5.36
N ASN A 49 -6.62 8.99 6.08
CA ASN A 49 -5.40 9.79 5.96
C ASN A 49 -4.38 9.18 4.99
N ILE A 50 -4.71 8.07 4.32
CA ILE A 50 -3.82 7.41 3.37
C ILE A 50 -4.34 7.62 1.95
N LEU A 51 -3.47 8.22 1.13
CA LEU A 51 -3.68 8.40 -0.29
C LEU A 51 -2.63 7.60 -1.07
N VAL A 52 -3.09 6.71 -1.95
CA VAL A 52 -2.27 5.94 -2.88
C VAL A 52 -2.52 6.44 -4.29
N VAL A 53 -1.47 6.95 -4.94
CA VAL A 53 -1.55 7.55 -6.27
C VAL A 53 -0.72 6.75 -7.27
N THR A 54 -1.26 6.54 -8.47
CA THR A 54 -0.54 5.96 -9.61
C THR A 54 -0.72 6.80 -10.87
N PHE A 55 -0.02 6.47 -11.95
CA PHE A 55 -0.16 7.20 -13.23
C PHE A 55 -1.40 6.78 -14.03
N THR A 56 -1.86 5.53 -13.91
CA THR A 56 -2.93 4.99 -14.74
C THR A 56 -4.10 4.53 -13.88
N LYS A 57 -5.33 4.68 -14.37
CA LYS A 57 -6.53 4.19 -13.68
C LYS A 57 -6.48 2.68 -13.45
N ALA A 58 -5.92 1.94 -14.41
CA ALA A 58 -5.74 0.50 -14.32
C ALA A 58 -4.82 0.12 -13.14
N ALA A 59 -3.68 0.79 -12.98
CA ALA A 59 -2.76 0.52 -11.87
C ALA A 59 -3.37 0.89 -10.51
N ALA A 60 -4.09 2.01 -10.42
CA ALA A 60 -4.80 2.40 -9.21
C ALA A 60 -5.84 1.33 -8.80
N ARG A 61 -6.65 0.88 -9.76
CA ARG A 61 -7.66 -0.16 -9.54
C ARG A 61 -7.04 -1.51 -9.15
N GLU A 62 -6.04 -1.97 -9.89
CA GLU A 62 -5.34 -3.21 -9.58
C GLU A 62 -4.71 -3.19 -8.17
N MET A 63 -4.10 -2.07 -7.79
CA MET A 63 -3.48 -1.93 -6.48
C MET A 63 -4.54 -1.89 -5.37
N LYS A 64 -5.67 -1.23 -5.60
CA LYS A 64 -6.84 -1.24 -4.69
C LYS A 64 -7.37 -2.65 -4.49
N ASP A 65 -7.70 -3.36 -5.57
CA ASP A 65 -8.30 -4.70 -5.51
C ASP A 65 -7.37 -5.68 -4.77
N ARG A 66 -6.04 -5.58 -5.00
CA ARG A 66 -5.04 -6.39 -4.28
C ARG A 66 -4.93 -6.02 -2.81
N PHE A 67 -5.00 -4.73 -2.48
CA PHE A 67 -4.94 -4.26 -1.10
C PHE A 67 -6.18 -4.69 -0.29
N GLU A 68 -7.38 -4.57 -0.87
CA GLU A 68 -8.61 -4.99 -0.21
C GLU A 68 -8.61 -6.49 0.05
N ARG A 69 -8.24 -7.31 -0.95
CA ARG A 69 -8.10 -8.76 -0.77
C ARG A 69 -7.08 -9.11 0.32
N LEU A 70 -5.93 -8.43 0.31
CA LEU A 70 -4.90 -8.61 1.33
C LEU A 70 -5.45 -8.33 2.74
N CYS A 71 -6.19 -7.24 2.93
CA CYS A 71 -6.77 -6.88 4.22
C CYS A 71 -7.89 -7.83 4.66
N GLU A 72 -8.69 -8.32 3.71
CA GLU A 72 -9.71 -9.35 3.95
C GLU A 72 -9.09 -10.66 4.43
N GLU A 73 -8.07 -11.15 3.71
CA GLU A 73 -7.32 -12.36 4.08
C GLU A 73 -6.62 -12.23 5.44
N ALA A 74 -6.14 -11.03 5.78
CA ALA A 74 -5.52 -10.74 7.06
C ALA A 74 -6.54 -10.57 8.22
N GLY A 75 -7.84 -10.49 7.93
CA GLY A 75 -8.87 -10.25 8.94
C GLY A 75 -8.76 -8.87 9.60
N LEU A 76 -8.29 -7.87 8.85
CA LEU A 76 -8.00 -6.53 9.38
C LEU A 76 -9.30 -5.85 9.87
N LYS A 77 -9.29 -5.37 11.12
CA LYS A 77 -10.45 -4.73 11.76
C LYS A 77 -10.66 -3.27 11.36
N ALA A 78 -9.61 -2.59 10.91
CA ALA A 78 -9.70 -1.20 10.45
C ALA A 78 -10.60 -1.10 9.22
N ASP A 79 -11.32 0.02 9.06
CA ASP A 79 -12.09 0.30 7.85
C ASP A 79 -11.17 0.68 6.67
N TYR A 80 -10.42 -0.31 6.18
CA TYR A 80 -9.39 -0.15 5.15
C TYR A 80 -9.95 0.34 3.81
N ARG A 81 -11.26 0.21 3.57
CA ARG A 81 -11.93 0.70 2.34
C ARG A 81 -11.94 2.22 2.25
N ARG A 82 -11.66 2.93 3.34
CA ARG A 82 -11.48 4.39 3.36
C ARG A 82 -10.11 4.86 2.87
N VAL A 83 -9.16 3.96 2.60
CA VAL A 83 -7.91 4.33 1.91
C VAL A 83 -8.26 4.79 0.49
N THR A 84 -7.76 5.96 0.10
CA THR A 84 -8.05 6.51 -1.23
C THR A 84 -7.03 5.98 -2.24
N PHE A 85 -7.52 5.39 -3.33
CA PHE A 85 -6.71 4.98 -4.48
C PHE A 85 -7.11 5.82 -5.70
N GLY A 86 -6.14 6.47 -6.34
CA GLY A 86 -6.42 7.37 -7.46
C GLY A 86 -5.26 7.53 -8.44
N THR A 87 -5.47 8.42 -9.40
CA THR A 87 -4.44 8.84 -10.35
C THR A 87 -3.98 10.26 -10.05
N PHE A 88 -2.77 10.63 -10.47
CA PHE A 88 -2.30 12.02 -10.34
C PHE A 88 -3.33 13.05 -10.83
N HIS A 89 -3.93 12.83 -11.99
CA HIS A 89 -4.94 13.72 -12.59
C HIS A 89 -6.38 13.57 -12.05
N GLY A 90 -6.61 12.62 -11.14
CA GLY A 90 -7.95 12.33 -10.62
C GLY A 90 -8.12 12.73 -9.16
N VAL A 91 -7.02 13.04 -8.49
CA VAL A 91 -6.97 13.49 -7.09
C VAL A 91 -6.52 14.95 -7.01
N PHE A 92 -5.78 15.41 -8.01
CA PHE A 92 -5.46 16.81 -8.30
C PHE A 92 -6.11 17.17 -9.64
#